data_AF-A0A0B8PBI1-F1
#
_entry.id   AF-A0A0B8PBI1-F1
#
_cell.length_a   1.000
_cell.length_b   1.000
_cell.length_c   1.000
_cell.angle_alpha   90.00
_cell.angle_beta   90.00
_cell.angle_gamma   90.00
#
_symmetry.space_group_name_H-M   'P 1'
#
loop_
_entity.id
_entity.type
_entity.pdbx_description
1 polymer ?
#
loop_
_entity_poly.entity_id
_entity_poly.type
_entity_poly.pdbx_seq_one_letter_code
_entity_poly.pdbx_strand_id
1 'polypeptide(L)'
;MLVNYLAKYADHPLLNEATIISAPLDLAACSKRIERGFSKLYNSYLLGSLKQSALQKLHLLEDKLGIDRETIQNMRFLHQFDDAITAPLHGFLNARDYYQKCSGLPKLNQTSIPINLIHAKDDPFMTDEVIPNFKLADNITYHLMPKGGHVGFIQGTPSSPKFWLEMVVPAFYDKFVSSIYYQDVNHDRTLARN
;
A
#
# COMPACT_ATOMS: atom_id res chain seq x y z
N MET A 1 4.18 2.07 4.55
CA MET A 1 3.85 1.33 3.30
C MET A 1 4.97 0.36 2.98
N LEU A 2 4.65 -0.84 2.46
CA LEU A 2 5.61 -1.90 2.15
C LEU A 2 6.72 -1.44 1.19
N VAL A 3 6.40 -0.68 0.12
CA VAL A 3 7.42 -0.12 -0.80
C VAL A 3 8.51 0.65 -0.07
N ASN A 4 8.14 1.50 0.90
CA ASN A 4 9.13 2.30 1.65
C ASN A 4 10.05 1.43 2.50
N TYR A 5 9.51 0.35 3.06
CA TYR A 5 10.29 -0.61 3.81
C TYR A 5 11.29 -1.31 2.88
N LEU A 6 10.82 -1.83 1.75
CA LEU A 6 11.66 -2.51 0.76
C LEU A 6 12.75 -1.60 0.18
N ALA A 7 12.42 -0.34 -0.10
CA ALA A 7 13.40 0.64 -0.57
C ALA A 7 14.42 1.01 0.51
N LYS A 8 13.99 1.16 1.76
CA LYS A 8 14.89 1.50 2.88
C LYS A 8 15.91 0.40 3.17
N TYR A 9 15.51 -0.86 3.06
CA TYR A 9 16.34 -2.02 3.37
C TYR A 9 16.80 -2.76 2.11
N ALA A 10 16.96 -2.04 0.98
CA ALA A 10 17.31 -2.65 -0.30
C ALA A 10 18.67 -3.36 -0.28
N ASP A 11 19.65 -2.84 0.49
CA ASP A 11 20.99 -3.44 0.60
C ASP A 11 21.00 -4.73 1.45
N HIS A 12 20.06 -4.82 2.40
CA HIS A 12 19.96 -5.94 3.34
C HIS A 12 18.49 -6.33 3.55
N PRO A 13 17.82 -6.88 2.52
CA PRO A 13 16.41 -7.18 2.59
C PRO A 13 16.16 -8.38 3.52
N LEU A 14 15.18 -8.26 4.41
CA LEU A 14 14.71 -9.38 5.23
C LEU A 14 13.69 -10.28 4.51
N LEU A 15 13.18 -9.81 3.37
CA LEU A 15 12.18 -10.50 2.56
C LEU A 15 12.83 -10.91 1.24
N ASN A 16 12.48 -12.08 0.73
CA ASN A 16 13.00 -12.55 -0.55
C ASN A 16 12.17 -12.02 -1.72
N GLU A 17 10.86 -11.92 -1.56
CA GLU A 17 9.94 -11.39 -2.57
C GLU A 17 8.76 -10.68 -1.89
N ALA A 18 8.03 -9.85 -2.64
CA ALA A 18 6.84 -9.16 -2.14
C ALA A 18 5.74 -9.01 -3.20
N THR A 19 4.49 -8.98 -2.74
CA THR A 19 3.33 -8.60 -3.55
C THR A 19 2.68 -7.35 -2.96
N ILE A 20 2.36 -6.39 -3.82
CA ILE A 20 1.79 -5.08 -3.45
C ILE A 20 0.51 -4.89 -4.26
N ILE A 21 -0.64 -4.90 -3.59
CA ILE A 21 -1.97 -4.87 -4.22
C ILE A 21 -2.64 -3.55 -3.88
N SER A 22 -3.02 -2.80 -4.91
CA SER A 22 -3.80 -1.56 -4.84
C SER A 22 -3.26 -0.54 -3.84
N ALA A 23 -1.94 -0.54 -3.66
CA ALA A 23 -1.30 0.37 -2.72
C ALA A 23 -1.41 1.81 -3.25
N PRO A 24 -1.74 2.80 -2.40
CA PRO A 24 -1.73 4.20 -2.78
C PRO A 24 -0.28 4.67 -2.90
N LEU A 25 0.34 4.44 -4.07
CA LEU A 25 1.76 4.72 -4.27
C LEU A 25 2.09 6.22 -4.21
N ASP A 26 1.11 7.09 -4.47
CA ASP A 26 1.17 8.53 -4.20
C ASP A 26 0.02 8.94 -3.26
N LEU A 27 0.35 9.19 -2.00
CA LEU A 27 -0.63 9.57 -0.97
C LEU A 27 -1.25 10.94 -1.25
N ALA A 28 -0.50 11.88 -1.82
CA ALA A 28 -1.02 13.22 -2.10
C ALA A 28 -2.05 13.17 -3.22
N ALA A 29 -1.78 12.40 -4.27
CA ALA A 29 -2.73 12.14 -5.36
C ALA A 29 -3.99 11.42 -4.84
N CYS A 30 -3.81 10.38 -4.03
CA CYS A 30 -4.93 9.63 -3.43
C CYS A 30 -5.80 10.52 -2.52
N SER A 31 -5.19 11.33 -1.65
CA SER A 31 -5.94 12.25 -0.78
C SER A 31 -6.78 13.23 -1.60
N LYS A 32 -6.22 13.83 -2.65
CA LYS A 32 -6.97 14.75 -3.55
C LYS A 32 -8.09 14.04 -4.31
N ARG A 33 -7.88 12.77 -4.70
CA ARG A 33 -8.86 11.97 -5.44
C ARG A 33 -10.05 11.60 -4.58
N ILE A 34 -9.80 11.16 -3.35
CA ILE A 34 -10.83 10.79 -2.36
C ILE A 34 -11.84 11.93 -2.15
N GLU A 35 -11.41 13.18 -2.26
CA GLU A 35 -12.26 14.37 -2.10
C GLU A 35 -13.21 14.64 -3.29
N ARG A 36 -13.15 13.88 -4.40
CA ARG A 36 -13.89 14.14 -5.65
C ARG A 36 -14.86 13.01 -6.04
N GLY A 37 -16.04 13.38 -6.55
CA GLY A 37 -16.97 12.45 -7.21
C GLY A 37 -17.52 11.33 -6.30
N PHE A 38 -17.68 10.13 -6.86
CA PHE A 38 -18.14 8.93 -6.16
C PHE A 38 -17.24 8.54 -4.98
N SER A 39 -15.96 8.94 -4.99
CA SER A 39 -15.02 8.72 -3.90
C SER A 39 -15.35 9.51 -2.63
N LYS A 40 -16.24 10.52 -2.69
CA LYS A 40 -16.70 11.26 -1.50
C LYS A 40 -17.46 10.39 -0.50
N LEU A 41 -18.22 9.40 -0.97
CA LEU A 41 -18.90 8.46 -0.06
C LEU A 41 -17.85 7.68 0.74
N TYR A 42 -16.77 7.28 0.08
CA TYR A 42 -15.66 6.63 0.74
C TYR A 42 -14.88 7.57 1.65
N ASN A 43 -14.62 8.82 1.24
CA ASN A 43 -14.02 9.84 2.12
C ASN A 43 -14.80 9.95 3.43
N SER A 44 -16.13 10.06 3.35
CA SER A 44 -16.99 10.16 4.53
C SER A 44 -16.90 8.92 5.42
N TYR A 45 -16.86 7.73 4.82
CA TYR A 45 -16.68 6.47 5.56
C TYR A 45 -15.30 6.40 6.25
N LEU A 46 -14.21 6.60 5.49
CA LEU A 46 -12.84 6.51 5.99
C LEU A 46 -12.57 7.58 7.04
N LEU A 47 -12.86 8.85 6.75
CA LEU A 47 -12.70 9.94 7.71
C LEU A 47 -13.59 9.73 8.94
N GLY A 48 -14.81 9.24 8.76
CA GLY A 48 -15.70 8.88 9.88
C GLY A 48 -15.08 7.83 10.80
N SER A 49 -14.53 6.76 10.22
CA SER A 49 -13.84 5.69 10.96
C SER A 49 -12.58 6.21 11.70
N LEU A 50 -11.80 7.06 11.04
CA LEU A 50 -10.62 7.69 11.63
C LEU A 50 -10.99 8.62 12.80
N LYS A 51 -12.00 9.47 12.61
CA LYS A 51 -12.54 10.36 13.66
C LYS A 51 -13.06 9.54 14.84
N GLN A 52 -13.79 8.46 14.60
CA GLN A 52 -14.27 7.58 15.67
C GLN A 52 -13.09 6.98 16.45
N SER A 53 -12.07 6.48 15.75
CA SER A 53 -10.86 5.93 16.36
C SER A 53 -10.05 6.95 17.17
N ALA A 54 -10.03 8.21 16.70
CA ALA A 54 -9.40 9.33 17.40
C ALA A 54 -10.19 9.72 18.65
N LEU A 55 -11.52 9.83 18.55
CA LEU A 55 -12.40 10.15 19.67
C LEU A 55 -12.36 9.10 20.80
N GLN A 56 -12.16 7.82 20.46
CA GLN A 56 -11.94 6.76 21.46
C GLN A 56 -10.64 6.96 22.25
N LYS A 57 -9.65 7.62 21.64
CA LYS A 57 -8.32 7.88 22.22
C LYS A 57 -8.14 9.36 22.57
N LEU A 58 -9.25 10.11 22.73
CA LEU A 58 -9.22 11.56 22.85
C LEU A 58 -8.27 12.03 23.95
N HIS A 59 -8.34 11.44 25.14
CA HIS A 59 -7.44 11.78 26.25
C HIS A 59 -5.94 11.73 25.86
N LEU A 60 -5.52 10.69 25.12
CA LEU A 60 -4.13 10.57 24.66
C LEU A 60 -3.77 11.63 23.60
N LEU A 61 -4.75 12.02 22.77
CA LEU A 61 -4.56 13.03 21.73
C LEU A 61 -4.56 14.44 22.30
N GLU A 62 -5.39 14.72 23.31
CA GLU A 62 -5.39 15.97 24.07
C GLU A 62 -4.02 16.16 24.75
N ASP A 63 -3.54 15.15 25.47
CA ASP A 63 -2.24 15.21 26.17
C ASP A 63 -1.06 15.41 25.22
N LYS A 64 -1.10 14.75 24.04
CA LYS A 64 0.06 14.71 23.13
C LYS A 64 0.03 15.81 22.07
N LEU A 65 -1.15 16.23 21.61
CA LEU A 65 -1.33 17.14 20.47
C LEU A 65 -2.15 18.38 20.81
N GLY A 66 -2.79 18.45 21.99
CA GLY A 66 -3.70 19.54 22.34
C GLY A 66 -4.97 19.58 21.48
N ILE A 67 -5.38 18.45 20.91
CA ILE A 67 -6.57 18.38 20.03
C ILE A 67 -7.79 17.97 20.83
N ASP A 68 -8.82 18.81 20.80
CA ASP A 68 -10.09 18.54 21.45
C ASP A 68 -11.09 17.77 20.56
N ARG A 69 -12.19 17.35 21.19
CA ARG A 69 -13.30 16.67 20.52
C ARG A 69 -13.89 17.48 19.37
N GLU A 70 -14.09 18.78 19.56
CA GLU A 70 -14.77 19.64 18.60
C GLU A 70 -13.95 19.75 17.31
N THR A 71 -12.63 19.92 17.44
CA THR A 71 -11.66 19.95 16.34
C THR A 71 -11.76 18.69 15.50
N ILE A 72 -11.74 17.51 16.14
CA ILE A 72 -11.89 16.22 15.44
C ILE A 72 -13.24 16.15 14.71
N GLN A 73 -14.33 16.52 15.39
CA GLN A 73 -15.69 16.46 14.83
C GLN A 73 -15.89 17.42 13.65
N ASN A 74 -15.20 18.56 13.62
CA ASN A 74 -15.33 19.56 12.56
C ASN A 74 -14.48 19.26 11.32
N MET A 75 -13.56 18.29 11.35
CA MET A 75 -12.80 17.86 10.17
C MET A 75 -13.74 17.28 9.10
N ARG A 76 -13.60 17.80 7.88
CA ARG A 76 -14.40 17.41 6.69
C ARG A 76 -13.56 16.72 5.61
N PHE A 77 -12.25 16.93 5.65
CA PHE A 77 -11.32 16.41 4.65
C PHE A 77 -10.23 15.56 5.31
N LEU A 78 -9.81 14.51 4.61
CA LEU A 78 -8.78 13.59 5.09
C LEU A 78 -7.47 14.31 5.38
N HIS A 79 -7.08 15.26 4.54
CA HIS A 79 -5.86 16.04 4.74
C HIS A 79 -5.85 16.82 6.06
N GLN A 80 -7.01 17.28 6.56
CA GLN A 80 -7.10 17.99 7.85
C GLN A 80 -6.81 17.03 9.01
N PHE A 81 -7.34 15.81 8.93
CA PHE A 81 -7.06 14.76 9.89
C PHE A 81 -5.58 14.36 9.84
N ASP A 82 -5.03 14.20 8.64
CA ASP A 82 -3.62 13.85 8.48
C ASP A 82 -2.69 14.96 8.98
N ASP A 83 -3.05 16.23 8.80
CA ASP A 83 -2.23 17.36 9.22
C ASP A 83 -2.22 17.51 10.74
N ALA A 84 -3.39 17.42 11.36
CA ALA A 84 -3.56 17.64 12.78
C ALA A 84 -3.19 16.42 13.63
N ILE A 85 -3.40 15.20 13.11
CA ILE A 85 -3.28 13.97 13.92
C ILE A 85 -2.21 13.04 13.35
N THR A 86 -2.38 12.54 12.12
CA THR A 86 -1.48 11.50 11.56
C THR A 86 -0.03 11.98 11.51
N ALA A 87 0.22 13.16 10.93
CA ALA A 87 1.54 13.72 10.74
C ALA A 87 2.29 13.91 12.07
N PRO A 88 1.78 14.67 13.06
CA PRO A 88 2.50 14.92 14.30
C PRO A 88 2.66 13.67 15.16
N LEU A 89 1.69 12.74 15.17
CA LEU A 89 1.84 11.48 15.92
C LEU A 89 3.00 10.63 15.44
N HIS A 90 3.33 10.72 14.15
CA HIS A 90 4.39 9.96 13.50
C HIS A 90 5.66 10.79 13.23
N GLY A 91 5.75 12.01 13.77
CA GLY A 91 6.94 12.86 13.67
C GLY A 91 7.15 13.52 12.31
N PHE A 92 6.09 13.64 11.51
CA PHE A 92 6.08 14.43 10.28
C PHE A 92 5.75 15.89 10.59
N LEU A 93 6.24 16.80 9.75
CA LEU A 93 6.02 18.24 9.94
C LEU A 93 4.56 18.65 9.72
N ASN A 94 3.89 18.01 8.78
CA ASN A 94 2.52 18.29 8.34
C ASN A 94 2.05 17.17 7.38
N ALA A 95 0.81 17.23 6.90
CA ALA A 95 0.26 16.25 5.96
C ALA A 95 1.09 16.14 4.67
N ARG A 96 1.61 17.26 4.16
CA ARG A 96 2.42 17.26 2.93
C ARG A 96 3.75 16.52 3.12
N ASP A 97 4.45 16.77 4.23
CA ASP A 97 5.68 16.07 4.59
C ASP A 97 5.42 14.57 4.78
N TYR A 98 4.32 14.23 5.47
CA TYR A 98 3.84 12.85 5.59
C TYR A 98 3.63 12.21 4.22
N TYR A 99 2.87 12.83 3.31
CA TYR A 99 2.61 12.29 1.98
C TYR A 99 3.91 12.13 1.18
N GLN A 100 4.78 13.13 1.16
CA GLN A 100 6.04 13.06 0.42
C GLN A 100 6.94 11.92 0.92
N LYS A 101 7.07 11.75 2.24
CA LYS A 101 7.93 10.71 2.84
C LYS A 101 7.29 9.33 2.77
N CYS A 102 5.96 9.24 2.83
CA CYS A 102 5.25 7.96 2.83
C CYS A 102 4.82 7.49 1.45
N SER A 103 4.84 8.33 0.42
CA SER A 103 4.65 7.91 -0.98
C SER A 103 5.78 6.99 -1.42
N GLY A 104 5.41 5.93 -2.13
CA GLY A 104 6.31 4.87 -2.58
C GLY A 104 6.56 4.87 -4.08
N LEU A 105 5.72 5.57 -4.87
CA LEU A 105 5.89 5.65 -6.32
C LEU A 105 7.32 6.08 -6.71
N PRO A 106 7.92 7.13 -6.11
CA PRO A 106 9.28 7.56 -6.45
C PRO A 106 10.37 6.58 -5.98
N LYS A 107 10.02 5.62 -5.11
CA LYS A 107 10.96 4.70 -4.46
C LYS A 107 10.87 3.28 -5.00
N LEU A 108 9.92 2.97 -5.90
CA LEU A 108 9.77 1.64 -6.49
C LEU A 108 11.10 1.10 -7.03
N ASN A 109 11.80 1.90 -7.82
CA ASN A 109 13.08 1.51 -8.45
C ASN A 109 14.26 1.46 -7.48
N GLN A 110 14.07 1.80 -6.20
CA GLN A 110 15.09 1.64 -5.15
C GLN A 110 14.99 0.27 -4.48
N THR A 111 13.96 -0.52 -4.79
CA THR A 111 13.80 -1.87 -4.24
C THR A 111 14.69 -2.87 -4.99
N SER A 112 15.24 -3.85 -4.28
CA SER A 112 16.19 -4.82 -4.83
C SER A 112 15.60 -6.23 -5.03
N ILE A 113 14.49 -6.54 -4.37
CA ILE A 113 13.87 -7.87 -4.40
C ILE A 113 12.81 -7.96 -5.50
N PRO A 114 12.45 -9.17 -5.98
CA PRO A 114 11.30 -9.36 -6.84
C PRO A 114 10.00 -8.81 -6.22
N ILE A 115 9.30 -7.96 -6.97
CA ILE A 115 8.02 -7.37 -6.57
C ILE A 115 6.94 -7.67 -7.61
N ASN A 116 5.81 -8.16 -7.13
CA ASN A 116 4.56 -8.24 -7.88
C ASN A 116 3.66 -7.05 -7.54
N LEU A 117 3.62 -6.04 -8.39
CA LEU A 117 2.80 -4.84 -8.20
C LEU A 117 1.49 -4.97 -8.99
N ILE A 118 0.35 -4.84 -8.32
CA ILE A 118 -0.97 -5.08 -8.90
C ILE A 118 -1.88 -3.91 -8.63
N HIS A 119 -2.40 -3.29 -9.70
CA HIS A 119 -3.36 -2.18 -9.65
C HIS A 119 -4.58 -2.44 -10.55
N ALA A 120 -5.67 -1.73 -10.30
CA ALA A 120 -6.86 -1.71 -11.15
C ALA A 120 -7.20 -0.27 -11.58
N LYS A 121 -7.52 -0.08 -12.87
CA LYS A 121 -7.89 1.23 -13.42
C LYS A 121 -9.21 1.79 -12.88
N ASP A 122 -10.12 0.90 -12.45
CA ASP A 122 -11.41 1.25 -11.86
C ASP A 122 -11.38 1.34 -10.33
N ASP A 123 -10.19 1.32 -9.72
CA ASP A 123 -10.03 1.53 -8.29
C ASP A 123 -10.40 2.99 -7.91
N PRO A 124 -11.33 3.21 -6.95
CA PRO A 124 -11.74 4.55 -6.53
C PRO A 124 -10.64 5.42 -5.90
N PHE A 125 -9.52 4.82 -5.48
CA PHE A 125 -8.34 5.52 -4.94
C PHE A 125 -7.28 5.82 -5.99
N MET A 126 -7.37 5.20 -7.15
CA MET A 126 -6.40 5.42 -8.20
C MET A 126 -6.76 6.61 -9.08
N THR A 127 -5.73 7.37 -9.38
CA THR A 127 -5.67 8.32 -10.49
C THR A 127 -4.57 7.87 -11.44
N ASP A 128 -4.52 8.44 -12.64
CA ASP A 128 -3.38 8.21 -13.53
C ASP A 128 -2.04 8.62 -12.88
N GLU A 129 -2.07 9.49 -11.86
CA GLU A 129 -0.89 9.93 -11.11
C GLU A 129 -0.28 8.82 -10.22
N VAL A 130 -1.06 7.82 -9.79
CA VAL A 130 -0.53 6.69 -8.98
C VAL A 130 -0.02 5.52 -9.83
N ILE A 131 -0.31 5.56 -11.14
CA ILE A 131 0.15 4.56 -12.10
C ILE A 131 1.59 4.95 -12.51
N PRO A 132 2.58 4.05 -12.39
CA PRO A 132 3.92 4.33 -12.85
C PRO A 132 3.93 4.72 -14.33
N ASN A 133 4.39 5.94 -14.63
CA ASN A 133 4.55 6.48 -15.98
C ASN A 133 6.01 6.48 -16.46
N PHE A 134 6.88 5.81 -15.71
CA PHE A 134 8.31 5.67 -15.97
C PHE A 134 8.67 4.18 -16.07
N LYS A 135 9.85 3.87 -16.60
CA LYS A 135 10.35 2.50 -16.67
C LYS A 135 10.58 1.95 -15.26
N LEU A 136 9.85 0.90 -14.90
CA LEU A 136 10.07 0.14 -13.67
C LEU A 136 11.34 -0.69 -13.78
N ALA A 137 12.01 -0.89 -12.66
CA ALA A 137 13.16 -1.78 -12.55
C ALA A 137 12.79 -3.23 -12.90
N ASP A 138 13.74 -4.00 -13.42
CA ASP A 138 13.48 -5.32 -13.99
C ASP A 138 13.02 -6.37 -12.93
N ASN A 139 13.26 -6.09 -11.65
CA ASN A 139 12.76 -6.88 -10.52
C ASN A 139 11.27 -6.64 -10.23
N ILE A 140 10.60 -5.70 -10.90
CA ILE A 140 9.20 -5.35 -10.66
C ILE A 140 8.33 -5.86 -11.81
N THR A 141 7.47 -6.83 -11.53
CA THR A 141 6.37 -7.22 -12.42
C THR A 141 5.15 -6.37 -12.10
N TYR A 142 4.69 -5.59 -13.08
CA TYR A 142 3.53 -4.72 -12.91
C TYR A 142 2.30 -5.21 -13.68
N HIS A 143 1.18 -5.37 -12.97
CA HIS A 143 -0.12 -5.69 -13.51
C HIS A 143 -1.06 -4.50 -13.34
N LEU A 144 -1.51 -3.90 -14.44
CA LEU A 144 -2.56 -2.90 -14.45
C LEU A 144 -3.84 -3.46 -15.09
N MET A 145 -4.78 -3.86 -14.25
CA MET A 145 -6.03 -4.49 -14.68
C MET A 145 -7.06 -3.44 -15.11
N PRO A 146 -7.83 -3.67 -16.19
CA PRO A 146 -8.92 -2.75 -16.57
C PRO A 146 -10.03 -2.67 -15.52
N LYS A 147 -10.29 -3.80 -14.85
CA LYS A 147 -11.30 -3.94 -13.80
C LYS A 147 -10.78 -4.79 -12.65
N GLY A 148 -11.11 -4.38 -11.43
CA GLY A 148 -10.79 -5.07 -10.19
C GLY A 148 -11.29 -4.36 -8.94
N GLY A 149 -11.67 -3.08 -9.04
CA GLY A 149 -11.96 -2.24 -7.88
C GLY A 149 -10.74 -2.14 -6.97
N HIS A 150 -10.94 -1.72 -5.71
CA HIS A 150 -9.82 -1.54 -4.80
C HIS A 150 -9.16 -2.87 -4.39
N VAL A 151 -9.92 -3.92 -4.07
CA VAL A 151 -9.36 -5.21 -3.64
C VAL A 151 -10.12 -6.43 -4.18
N GLY A 152 -11.07 -6.21 -5.11
CA GLY A 152 -11.96 -7.27 -5.57
C GLY A 152 -11.29 -8.23 -6.55
N PHE A 153 -10.78 -7.71 -7.67
CA PHE A 153 -10.15 -8.47 -8.76
C PHE A 153 -10.94 -9.73 -9.17
N ILE A 154 -12.27 -9.66 -9.07
CA ILE A 154 -13.18 -10.74 -9.48
C ILE A 154 -13.50 -10.55 -10.96
N GLN A 155 -13.30 -11.62 -11.73
CA GLN A 155 -13.63 -11.71 -13.14
C GLN A 155 -14.69 -12.79 -13.39
N GLY A 156 -15.15 -12.90 -14.63
CA GLY A 156 -16.15 -13.91 -15.01
C GLY A 156 -17.58 -13.47 -14.77
N THR A 157 -18.48 -14.43 -14.61
CA THR A 157 -19.91 -14.19 -14.37
C THR A 157 -20.26 -14.49 -12.90
N PRO A 158 -21.38 -13.98 -12.36
CA PRO A 158 -21.81 -14.34 -11.01
C PRO A 158 -21.96 -15.85 -10.78
N SER A 159 -22.29 -16.60 -11.84
CA SER A 159 -22.40 -18.07 -11.82
C SER A 159 -21.06 -18.81 -11.96
N SER A 160 -19.99 -18.13 -12.38
CA SER A 160 -18.65 -18.70 -12.52
C SER A 160 -17.60 -17.60 -12.26
N PRO A 161 -17.48 -17.17 -11.00
CA PRO A 161 -16.52 -16.13 -10.63
C PRO A 161 -15.10 -16.69 -10.71
N LYS A 162 -14.18 -15.84 -11.17
CA LYS A 162 -12.74 -16.09 -11.18
C LYS A 162 -12.06 -15.10 -10.26
N PHE A 163 -11.44 -15.60 -9.20
CA PHE A 163 -10.70 -14.80 -8.23
C PHE A 163 -9.27 -14.62 -8.73
N TRP A 164 -9.04 -13.56 -9.50
CA TRP A 164 -7.79 -13.41 -10.26
C TRP A 164 -6.56 -13.30 -9.35
N LEU A 165 -6.68 -12.64 -8.19
CA LEU A 165 -5.59 -12.58 -7.20
C LEU A 165 -5.20 -13.96 -6.67
N GLU A 166 -6.16 -14.87 -6.46
CA GLU A 166 -5.90 -16.22 -5.96
C GLU A 166 -5.12 -17.08 -6.96
N MET A 167 -5.12 -16.70 -8.24
CA MET A 167 -4.30 -17.35 -9.26
C MET A 167 -2.93 -16.67 -9.40
N VAL A 168 -2.90 -15.35 -9.50
CA VAL A 168 -1.68 -14.61 -9.87
C VAL A 168 -0.71 -14.47 -8.71
N VAL A 169 -1.20 -14.32 -7.48
CA VAL A 169 -0.31 -14.16 -6.32
C VAL A 169 0.47 -15.46 -6.04
N PRO A 170 -0.15 -16.65 -5.95
CA PRO A 170 0.60 -17.90 -5.80
C PRO A 170 1.54 -18.17 -6.97
N ALA A 171 1.08 -18.00 -8.21
CA ALA A 171 1.90 -18.22 -9.40
C ALA A 171 3.14 -17.31 -9.48
N PHE A 172 3.10 -16.13 -8.84
CA PHE A 172 4.29 -15.29 -8.68
C PHE A 172 5.30 -15.95 -7.74
N TYR A 173 4.87 -16.41 -6.56
CA TYR A 173 5.74 -17.02 -5.56
C TYR A 173 6.26 -18.41 -5.96
N ASP A 174 5.49 -19.18 -6.75
CA ASP A 174 5.90 -20.51 -7.24
C ASP A 174 7.22 -20.49 -8.02
N LYS A 175 7.54 -19.36 -8.67
CA LYS A 175 8.80 -19.14 -9.38
C LYS A 175 10.03 -19.21 -8.47
N PHE A 176 9.84 -18.94 -7.17
CA PHE A 176 10.89 -18.84 -6.17
C PHE A 176 10.87 -20.04 -5.20
N VAL A 177 9.72 -20.70 -5.02
CA VAL A 177 9.65 -21.92 -4.20
C VAL A 177 10.49 -23.06 -4.80
N SER A 178 10.52 -23.19 -6.13
CA SER A 178 11.32 -24.25 -6.79
C SER A 178 12.84 -24.05 -6.63
N SER A 179 13.34 -22.82 -6.41
CA SER A 179 14.76 -22.55 -6.22
C SER A 179 15.23 -22.81 -4.78
N ILE A 180 14.37 -22.60 -3.79
CA ILE A 180 14.67 -22.84 -2.36
C ILE A 180 14.79 -24.35 -2.08
N TYR A 181 13.85 -25.16 -2.59
CA TYR A 181 13.89 -26.63 -2.44
C TYR A 181 15.15 -27.26 -3.05
N TYR A 182 15.72 -26.68 -4.12
CA TYR A 182 16.96 -27.19 -4.72
C TYR A 182 18.23 -26.77 -3.96
N GLN A 183 18.21 -25.65 -3.22
CA GLN A 183 19.37 -25.22 -2.43
C GLN A 183 19.50 -26.00 -1.11
N ASP A 184 18.38 -26.27 -0.43
CA ASP A 184 18.40 -27.05 0.82
C ASP A 184 18.81 -28.52 0.61
N VAL A 185 18.35 -29.16 -0.48
CA VAL A 185 18.72 -30.55 -0.81
C VAL A 185 20.20 -30.70 -1.17
N ASN A 186 20.84 -29.65 -1.70
CA ASN A 186 22.27 -29.67 -2.00
C ASN A 186 23.13 -29.31 -0.77
N HIS A 187 22.62 -28.49 0.15
CA HIS A 187 23.32 -28.20 1.41
C HIS A 187 23.46 -29.47 2.27
N ASP A 188 22.39 -30.26 2.39
CA ASP A 188 22.37 -31.52 3.16
C ASP A 188 23.28 -32.61 2.58
N ARG A 189 23.45 -32.66 1.25
CA ARG A 189 24.35 -33.62 0.59
C ARG A 189 25.84 -33.31 0.78
N THR A 190 26.18 -32.08 1.13
CA THR A 190 27.57 -31.69 1.37
C THR A 190 28.02 -32.04 2.79
N LEU A 191 27.09 -32.11 3.74
CA LEU A 191 27.34 -32.53 5.12
C LEU A 191 27.35 -34.06 5.28
N ALA A 192 26.71 -34.81 4.39
CA ALA A 192 26.70 -36.27 4.39
C ALA A 192 27.94 -36.92 3.72
N ARG A 193 28.95 -36.13 3.30
CA ARG A 193 30.16 -36.61 2.60
C ARG A 193 31.49 -36.30 3.31
N ASN A 194 31.44 -35.81 4.55
CA ASN A 194 32.63 -35.64 5.40
C ASN A 194 32.57 -36.54 6.63
#